data_AF-A0A2T4PQZ1-F1
#
_entry.id   AF-A0A2T4PQZ1-F1
#
_cell.length_a   1.000
_cell.length_b   1.000
_cell.length_c   1.000
_cell.angle_alpha   90.00
_cell.angle_beta   90.00
_cell.angle_gamma   90.00
#
_symmetry.space_group_name_H-M   'P 1'
#
loop_
_entity.id
_entity.type
_entity.pdbx_description
1 polymer ?
#
loop_
_entity_poly.entity_id
_entity_poly.type
_entity_poly.pdbx_seq_one_letter_code
_entity_poly.pdbx_strand_id
1 'polypeptide(L)'
;MIISNTINDFFNNFHLNELSLKTYYEKYRSELQHAEQDMQYLNDNLSTTLSKLETDTAKILKINTKLVHIVFDVRLQFLKQYDAYLKPDIFFLIGAYKQDAMIKTEEIPHVYFFIESLCQHYDDLYDTIAYHFTKLFLSHLMQLNATNESAITYINADVSLLEEAVTLHILKSLNLTYPYTTTHDFQLIQNLETKLSEQFQTESLIKLFIENDHLETLEKYS
;
A
#
# COMPACT_ATOMS: atom_id res chain seq x y z
N MET A 1 -8.40 -6.98 -13.02
CA MET A 1 -7.58 -5.76 -13.00
C MET A 1 -8.37 -4.61 -13.59
N ILE A 2 -9.03 -3.90 -12.70
CA ILE A 2 -9.66 -2.61 -12.92
C ILE A 2 -8.78 -1.57 -12.24
N ILE A 3 -8.59 -0.41 -12.87
CA ILE A 3 -8.07 0.78 -12.20
C ILE A 3 -9.21 1.78 -12.14
N SER A 4 -9.80 1.95 -10.97
CA SER A 4 -10.79 2.98 -10.71
C SER A 4 -10.10 4.22 -10.16
N ASN A 5 -10.20 5.33 -10.86
CA ASN A 5 -9.62 6.60 -10.42
C ASN A 5 -10.70 7.67 -10.39
N THR A 6 -11.16 7.99 -9.18
CA THR A 6 -12.29 8.89 -8.95
C THR A 6 -11.85 10.33 -8.72
N ILE A 7 -10.53 10.61 -8.66
CA ILE A 7 -9.97 11.91 -8.29
C ILE A 7 -10.43 13.00 -9.26
N ASN A 8 -10.32 12.77 -10.57
CA ASN A 8 -10.75 13.76 -11.56
C ASN A 8 -12.26 14.00 -11.52
N ASP A 9 -13.05 12.94 -11.31
CA ASP A 9 -14.49 13.10 -11.19
C ASP A 9 -14.86 13.91 -9.95
N PHE A 10 -14.15 13.72 -8.84
CA PHE A 10 -14.32 14.52 -7.63
C PHE A 10 -14.10 16.02 -7.92
N PHE A 11 -12.92 16.40 -8.42
CA PHE A 11 -12.60 17.81 -8.64
C PHE A 11 -13.43 18.49 -9.75
N ASN A 12 -14.01 17.72 -10.67
CA ASN A 12 -14.86 18.25 -11.73
C ASN A 12 -16.33 18.40 -11.33
N ASN A 13 -16.83 17.55 -10.43
CA ASN A 13 -18.27 17.42 -10.16
C ASN A 13 -18.68 17.71 -8.71
N PHE A 14 -17.71 17.90 -7.80
CA PHE A 14 -17.96 18.11 -6.38
C PHE A 14 -17.27 19.38 -5.88
N HIS A 15 -17.93 20.11 -5.00
CA HIS A 15 -17.35 21.27 -4.34
C HIS A 15 -16.56 20.83 -3.10
N LEU A 16 -15.57 21.62 -2.68
CA LEU A 16 -14.84 21.38 -1.44
C LEU A 16 -15.69 21.79 -0.23
N ASN A 17 -16.67 20.95 0.12
CA ASN A 17 -17.47 21.07 1.33
C ASN A 17 -17.98 19.70 1.80
N GLU A 18 -18.43 19.63 3.06
CA GLU A 18 -18.81 18.37 3.70
C GLU A 18 -19.96 17.64 2.97
N LEU A 19 -20.96 18.38 2.49
CA LEU A 19 -22.09 17.79 1.77
C LEU A 19 -21.61 17.09 0.50
N SER A 20 -20.73 17.73 -0.26
CA SER A 20 -20.19 17.19 -1.50
C SER A 20 -19.31 15.97 -1.25
N LEU A 21 -18.50 15.95 -0.19
CA LEU A 21 -17.74 14.75 0.20
C LEU A 21 -18.66 13.59 0.57
N LYS A 22 -19.72 13.83 1.35
CA LYS A 22 -20.71 12.79 1.68
C LYS A 22 -21.39 12.24 0.42
N THR A 23 -21.81 13.12 -0.49
CA THR A 23 -22.40 12.69 -1.78
C THR A 23 -21.39 11.93 -2.64
N TYR A 24 -20.12 12.31 -2.62
CA TYR A 24 -19.06 11.56 -3.29
C TYR A 24 -18.90 10.16 -2.69
N TYR A 25 -18.88 10.01 -1.36
CA TYR A 25 -18.81 8.71 -0.69
C TYR A 25 -20.04 7.84 -0.98
N GLU A 26 -21.22 8.43 -1.09
CA GLU A 26 -22.44 7.73 -1.50
C GLU A 26 -22.38 7.27 -2.97
N LYS A 27 -21.92 8.13 -3.88
CA LYS A 27 -21.78 7.83 -5.32
C LYS A 27 -20.79 6.68 -5.56
N TYR A 28 -19.66 6.69 -4.88
CA TYR A 28 -18.56 5.73 -5.03
C TYR A 28 -18.56 4.66 -3.93
N ARG A 29 -19.73 4.36 -3.37
CA ARG A 29 -19.87 3.39 -2.29
C ARG A 29 -19.30 2.03 -2.67
N SER A 30 -19.48 1.57 -3.91
CA SER A 30 -18.92 0.30 -4.39
C SER A 30 -17.39 0.27 -4.36
N GLU A 31 -16.74 1.35 -4.75
CA GLU A 31 -15.30 1.49 -4.74
C GLU A 31 -14.76 1.67 -3.33
N LEU A 32 -15.57 2.21 -2.42
CA LEU A 32 -15.28 2.33 -0.99
C LEU A 32 -15.69 1.09 -0.20
N GLN A 33 -16.41 0.12 -0.78
CA GLN A 33 -17.15 -0.93 -0.06
C GLN A 33 -16.28 -1.86 0.79
N HIS A 34 -14.99 -1.87 0.54
CA HIS A 34 -14.02 -2.67 1.28
C HIS A 34 -13.09 -1.82 2.12
N ALA A 35 -12.98 -0.53 1.82
CA ALA A 35 -12.49 0.50 2.74
C ALA A 35 -13.59 0.92 3.75
N GLU A 36 -14.80 0.33 3.66
CA GLU A 36 -15.99 0.61 4.47
C GLU A 36 -15.82 0.39 5.97
N GLN A 37 -14.87 -0.45 6.41
CA GLN A 37 -14.56 -0.59 7.85
C GLN A 37 -14.16 0.75 8.47
N ASP A 38 -13.74 1.72 7.65
CA ASP A 38 -13.40 3.08 8.03
C ASP A 38 -14.39 4.12 7.49
N MET A 39 -15.58 3.77 6.98
CA MET A 39 -16.56 4.80 6.52
C MET A 39 -17.05 5.68 7.67
N GLN A 40 -17.14 5.14 8.88
CA GLN A 40 -17.36 5.97 10.06
C GLN A 40 -16.17 6.91 10.28
N TYR A 41 -14.94 6.41 10.16
CA TYR A 41 -13.73 7.22 10.27
C TYR A 41 -13.67 8.32 9.20
N LEU A 42 -13.99 8.02 7.95
CA LEU A 42 -14.07 8.99 6.86
C LEU A 42 -15.09 10.10 7.14
N ASN A 43 -16.26 9.71 7.66
CA ASN A 43 -17.30 10.67 8.04
C ASN A 43 -16.89 11.52 9.25
N ASP A 44 -16.21 10.92 10.22
CA ASP A 44 -15.69 11.60 11.41
C ASP A 44 -14.52 12.55 11.06
N ASN A 45 -13.82 12.31 9.94
CA ASN A 45 -12.65 13.06 9.48
C ASN A 45 -12.91 13.91 8.22
N LEU A 46 -14.15 14.28 7.95
CA LEU A 46 -14.50 15.13 6.80
C LEU A 46 -13.77 16.47 6.82
N SER A 47 -13.73 17.14 7.97
CA SER A 47 -13.04 18.43 8.11
C SER A 47 -11.54 18.34 7.82
N THR A 48 -10.89 17.28 8.31
CA THR A 48 -9.49 16.97 8.02
C THR A 48 -9.27 16.71 6.53
N THR A 49 -10.17 15.94 5.91
CA THR A 49 -10.13 15.63 4.47
C THR A 49 -10.23 16.91 3.63
N LEU A 50 -11.22 17.76 3.92
CA LEU A 50 -11.42 19.04 3.23
C LEU A 50 -10.20 19.95 3.34
N SER A 51 -9.67 20.13 4.56
CA SER A 51 -8.50 20.97 4.79
C SER A 51 -7.28 20.51 3.97
N LYS A 52 -7.03 19.19 3.90
CA LYS A 52 -5.98 18.63 3.05
C LYS A 52 -6.26 18.86 1.58
N LEU A 53 -7.47 18.59 1.10
CA LEU A 53 -7.85 18.81 -0.30
C LEU A 53 -7.68 20.27 -0.71
N GLU A 54 -8.15 21.22 0.10
CA GLU A 54 -8.00 22.65 -0.15
C GLU A 54 -6.54 23.08 -0.22
N THR A 55 -5.71 22.59 0.70
CA THR A 55 -4.29 22.94 0.77
C THR A 55 -3.49 22.32 -0.38
N ASP A 56 -3.75 21.05 -0.71
CA ASP A 56 -2.91 20.24 -1.58
C ASP A 56 -3.51 20.02 -2.99
N THR A 57 -4.61 20.68 -3.36
CA THR A 57 -5.31 20.48 -4.65
C THR A 57 -4.35 20.42 -5.85
N ALA A 58 -3.47 21.40 -5.99
CA ALA A 58 -2.54 21.45 -7.13
C ALA A 58 -1.57 20.26 -7.14
N LYS A 59 -1.11 19.83 -5.96
CA LYS A 59 -0.22 18.68 -5.77
C LYS A 59 -0.95 17.37 -6.10
N ILE A 60 -2.17 17.22 -5.59
CA ILE A 60 -3.08 16.09 -5.84
C ILE A 60 -3.36 15.92 -7.34
N LEU A 61 -3.74 16.99 -8.03
CA LEU A 61 -3.99 16.93 -9.48
C LEU A 61 -2.72 16.57 -10.25
N LYS A 62 -1.55 17.06 -9.81
CA LYS A 62 -0.27 16.74 -10.45
C LYS A 62 0.12 15.27 -10.28
N ILE A 63 0.00 14.70 -9.09
CA ILE A 63 0.26 13.26 -8.89
C ILE A 63 -0.74 12.40 -9.65
N ASN A 64 -2.01 12.83 -9.72
CA ASN A 64 -3.07 12.07 -10.39
C ASN A 64 -2.72 11.74 -11.85
N THR A 65 -2.03 12.65 -12.54
CA THR A 65 -1.57 12.43 -13.92
C THR A 65 -0.53 11.32 -14.07
N LYS A 66 0.11 10.90 -12.97
CA LYS A 66 1.21 9.92 -12.95
C LYS A 66 0.81 8.56 -12.39
N LEU A 67 -0.22 8.49 -11.54
CA LEU A 67 -0.56 7.29 -10.75
C LEU A 67 -0.68 6.02 -11.59
N VAL A 68 -1.44 6.09 -12.69
CA VAL A 68 -1.66 4.95 -13.59
C VAL A 68 -0.35 4.48 -14.22
N HIS A 69 0.51 5.41 -14.65
CA HIS A 69 1.80 5.08 -15.23
C HIS A 69 2.73 4.41 -14.22
N ILE A 70 2.82 4.95 -13.00
CA ILE A 70 3.63 4.38 -11.92
C ILE A 70 3.18 2.95 -11.62
N VAL A 71 1.87 2.72 -11.50
CA VAL A 71 1.31 1.37 -11.29
C VAL A 71 1.77 0.39 -12.38
N PHE A 72 1.73 0.79 -13.65
CA PHE A 72 2.16 -0.10 -14.73
C PHE A 72 3.67 -0.38 -14.68
N ASP A 73 4.48 0.64 -14.40
CA ASP A 73 5.93 0.51 -14.34
C ASP A 73 6.38 -0.38 -13.17
N VAL A 74 5.81 -0.17 -11.98
CA VAL A 74 6.04 -0.99 -10.79
C VAL A 74 5.68 -2.45 -11.08
N ARG A 75 4.49 -2.70 -11.65
CA ARG A 75 4.09 -4.07 -12.03
C ARG A 75 5.05 -4.72 -13.00
N LEU A 76 5.52 -3.97 -13.99
CA LEU A 76 6.48 -4.46 -14.97
C LEU A 76 7.82 -4.80 -14.32
N GLN A 77 8.26 -4.02 -13.32
CA GLN A 77 9.46 -4.34 -12.55
C GLN A 77 9.31 -5.66 -11.77
N PHE A 78 8.19 -5.87 -11.07
CA PHE A 78 7.93 -7.13 -10.37
C PHE A 78 7.90 -8.34 -11.31
N LEU A 79 7.26 -8.19 -12.49
CA LEU A 79 7.25 -9.24 -13.50
C LEU A 79 8.66 -9.57 -14.00
N LYS A 80 9.49 -8.57 -14.27
CA LYS A 80 10.86 -8.78 -14.78
C LYS A 80 11.80 -9.37 -13.73
N GLN A 81 11.68 -8.93 -12.48
CA GLN A 81 12.60 -9.30 -11.41
C GLN A 81 12.24 -10.63 -10.75
N TYR A 82 10.95 -10.94 -10.61
CA TYR A 82 10.47 -12.08 -9.83
C TYR A 82 9.51 -13.01 -10.58
N ASP A 83 9.30 -12.79 -11.88
CA ASP A 83 8.27 -13.49 -12.68
C ASP A 83 6.86 -13.40 -12.06
N ALA A 84 6.62 -12.33 -11.29
CA ALA A 84 5.41 -12.16 -10.49
C ALA A 84 4.41 -11.26 -11.22
N TYR A 85 3.35 -11.86 -11.78
CA TYR A 85 2.33 -11.10 -12.48
C TYR A 85 1.19 -10.65 -11.55
N LEU A 86 1.45 -9.57 -10.80
CA LEU A 86 0.49 -8.96 -9.87
C LEU A 86 -0.71 -8.36 -10.65
N LYS A 87 -1.93 -8.77 -10.30
CA LYS A 87 -3.19 -8.31 -10.93
C LYS A 87 -4.22 -7.76 -9.93
N PRO A 88 -3.85 -6.86 -9.01
CA PRO A 88 -4.83 -6.29 -8.10
C PRO A 88 -5.83 -5.40 -8.83
N ASP A 89 -7.07 -5.31 -8.36
CA ASP A 89 -7.93 -4.18 -8.67
C ASP A 89 -7.48 -2.97 -7.83
N ILE A 90 -7.36 -1.81 -8.45
CA ILE A 90 -6.72 -0.62 -7.86
C ILE A 90 -7.70 0.52 -7.82
N PHE A 91 -7.81 1.17 -6.68
CA PHE A 91 -8.75 2.26 -6.43
C PHE A 91 -7.98 3.48 -5.95
N PHE A 92 -8.04 4.58 -6.70
CA PHE A 92 -7.54 5.89 -6.27
C PHE A 92 -8.71 6.73 -5.80
N LEU A 93 -8.75 7.01 -4.50
CA LEU A 93 -9.92 7.55 -3.81
C LEU A 93 -9.58 8.83 -3.05
N ILE A 94 -10.61 9.66 -2.85
CA ILE A 94 -10.63 10.80 -1.93
C ILE A 94 -11.05 10.30 -0.55
N GLY A 95 -10.33 10.67 0.50
CA GLY A 95 -10.67 10.45 1.90
C GLY A 95 -9.44 10.37 2.83
N ALA A 96 -9.45 11.09 3.96
CA ALA A 96 -8.37 11.00 4.94
C ALA A 96 -8.44 9.67 5.72
N TYR A 97 -7.72 8.66 5.24
CA TYR A 97 -7.45 7.42 5.98
C TYR A 97 -6.21 7.55 6.87
N LYS A 98 -6.01 6.58 7.77
CA LYS A 98 -4.85 6.52 8.66
C LYS A 98 -3.53 6.24 7.93
N GLN A 99 -3.57 5.74 6.70
CA GLN A 99 -2.43 5.25 5.94
C GLN A 99 -2.55 5.61 4.46
N ASP A 100 -1.43 5.51 3.72
CA ASP A 100 -1.37 5.81 2.28
C ASP A 100 -2.18 4.87 1.41
N ALA A 101 -2.18 3.59 1.79
CA ALA A 101 -2.95 2.57 1.11
C ALA A 101 -3.43 1.47 2.05
N MET A 102 -4.46 0.76 1.60
CA MET A 102 -4.96 -0.45 2.23
C MET A 102 -4.95 -1.59 1.20
N ILE A 103 -4.46 -2.75 1.60
CA ILE A 103 -4.42 -3.95 0.74
C ILE A 103 -5.40 -4.98 1.31
N LYS A 104 -6.24 -5.52 0.43
CA LYS A 104 -7.14 -6.62 0.77
C LYS A 104 -6.85 -7.81 -0.13
N THR A 105 -6.56 -8.96 0.47
CA THR A 105 -6.17 -10.16 -0.25
C THR A 105 -7.32 -11.16 -0.31
N GLU A 106 -8.20 -10.94 -1.29
CA GLU A 106 -9.27 -11.87 -1.68
C GLU A 106 -8.85 -12.70 -2.91
N GLU A 107 -9.77 -13.43 -3.54
CA GLU A 107 -9.53 -14.14 -4.81
C GLU A 107 -8.93 -13.21 -5.87
N ILE A 108 -9.43 -11.97 -5.92
CA ILE A 108 -8.79 -10.85 -6.62
C ILE A 108 -8.31 -9.87 -5.56
N PRO A 109 -6.99 -9.62 -5.44
CA PRO A 109 -6.50 -8.64 -4.49
C PRO A 109 -6.98 -7.23 -4.84
N HIS A 110 -7.23 -6.40 -3.85
CA HIS A 110 -7.61 -5.00 -4.02
C HIS A 110 -6.60 -4.10 -3.32
N VAL A 111 -6.21 -2.99 -3.97
CA VAL A 111 -5.35 -1.96 -3.39
C VAL A 111 -6.06 -0.61 -3.45
N TYR A 112 -6.33 -0.04 -2.28
CA TYR A 112 -7.00 1.25 -2.12
C TYR A 112 -5.95 2.29 -1.76
N PHE A 113 -5.81 3.31 -2.59
CA PHE A 113 -4.87 4.41 -2.44
C PHE A 113 -5.63 5.70 -2.12
N PHE A 114 -5.25 6.37 -1.05
CA PHE A 114 -5.91 7.59 -0.59
C PHE A 114 -5.09 8.82 -0.92
N ILE A 115 -5.66 9.70 -1.74
CA ILE A 115 -4.86 10.71 -2.43
C ILE A 115 -4.28 11.77 -1.49
N GLU A 116 -4.98 12.07 -0.41
CA GLU A 116 -4.59 13.05 0.61
C GLU A 116 -3.44 12.57 1.49
N SER A 117 -3.20 11.25 1.51
CA SER A 117 -2.05 10.67 2.19
C SER A 117 -0.90 10.50 1.18
N LEU A 118 -1.18 9.92 0.01
CA LEU A 118 -0.20 9.79 -1.07
C LEU A 118 0.40 11.13 -1.53
N CYS A 119 -0.34 12.24 -1.45
CA CYS A 119 0.21 13.55 -1.82
C CYS A 119 1.31 14.02 -0.88
N GLN A 120 1.42 13.47 0.33
CA GLN A 120 2.53 13.75 1.24
C GLN A 120 3.84 13.16 0.69
N HIS A 121 3.74 12.05 -0.05
CA HIS A 121 4.82 11.33 -0.71
C HIS A 121 5.06 11.76 -2.17
N TYR A 122 4.98 13.04 -2.48
CA TYR A 122 5.06 13.49 -3.89
C TYR A 122 6.43 13.25 -4.52
N ASP A 123 7.51 13.41 -3.76
CA ASP A 123 8.89 13.25 -4.26
C ASP A 123 9.29 11.77 -4.38
N ASP A 124 8.71 10.91 -3.54
CA ASP A 124 8.93 9.47 -3.41
C ASP A 124 7.73 8.62 -3.84
N LEU A 125 6.79 9.17 -4.62
CA LEU A 125 5.51 8.53 -4.98
C LEU A 125 5.68 7.15 -5.63
N TYR A 126 6.74 7.01 -6.43
CA TYR A 126 7.08 5.74 -7.05
C TYR A 126 7.43 4.68 -6.00
N ASP A 127 8.26 5.06 -5.03
CA ASP A 127 8.73 4.19 -3.94
C ASP A 127 7.57 3.83 -3.01
N THR A 128 6.66 4.75 -2.71
CA THR A 128 5.45 4.48 -1.91
C THR A 128 4.50 3.50 -2.60
N ILE A 129 4.26 3.65 -3.91
CA ILE A 129 3.45 2.68 -4.65
C ILE A 129 4.17 1.33 -4.71
N ALA A 130 5.48 1.30 -4.97
CA ALA A 130 6.26 0.06 -5.00
C ALA A 130 6.29 -0.65 -3.64
N TYR A 131 6.30 0.09 -2.54
CA TYR A 131 6.19 -0.45 -1.19
C TYR A 131 4.89 -1.24 -1.04
N HIS A 132 3.73 -0.67 -1.40
CA HIS A 132 2.45 -1.39 -1.30
C HIS A 132 2.36 -2.58 -2.28
N PHE A 133 2.99 -2.48 -3.45
CA PHE A 133 3.11 -3.63 -4.36
C PHE A 133 4.01 -4.74 -3.81
N THR A 134 5.06 -4.39 -3.06
CA THR A 134 5.89 -5.36 -2.33
C THR A 134 5.08 -6.09 -1.27
N LYS A 135 4.29 -5.36 -0.49
CA LYS A 135 3.38 -5.94 0.52
C LYS A 135 2.36 -6.88 -0.11
N LEU A 136 1.76 -6.46 -1.23
CA LEU A 136 0.86 -7.30 -2.02
C LEU A 136 1.55 -8.58 -2.51
N PHE A 137 2.78 -8.47 -3.03
CA PHE A 137 3.56 -9.60 -3.50
C PHE A 137 3.84 -10.62 -2.38
N LEU A 138 4.34 -10.16 -1.23
CA LEU A 138 4.59 -11.01 -0.07
C LEU A 138 3.32 -11.73 0.38
N SER A 139 2.20 -11.01 0.43
CA SER A 139 0.92 -11.57 0.84
C SER A 139 0.39 -12.61 -0.14
N HIS A 140 0.57 -12.39 -1.45
CA HIS A 140 0.23 -13.36 -2.48
C HIS A 140 1.02 -14.67 -2.30
N LEU A 141 2.32 -14.57 -2.00
CA LEU A 141 3.15 -15.75 -1.76
C LEU A 141 2.74 -16.50 -0.48
N MET A 142 2.41 -15.78 0.59
CA MET A 142 1.87 -16.40 1.82
C MET A 142 0.58 -17.18 1.56
N GLN A 143 -0.33 -16.64 0.75
CA GLN A 143 -1.57 -17.33 0.39
C GLN A 143 -1.32 -18.60 -0.44
N LEU A 144 -0.36 -18.59 -1.35
CA LEU A 144 -0.01 -19.78 -2.12
C LEU A 144 0.55 -20.92 -1.25
N ASN A 145 1.23 -20.58 -0.15
CA ASN A 145 1.83 -21.56 0.76
C ASN A 145 0.93 -21.94 1.95
N ALA A 146 -0.15 -21.19 2.21
CA ALA A 146 -1.13 -21.53 3.22
C ALA A 146 -1.94 -22.77 2.77
N THR A 147 -1.78 -23.89 3.47
CA THR A 147 -2.38 -25.18 3.10
C THR A 147 -3.87 -25.31 3.41
N ASN A 148 -4.53 -24.34 4.06
CA ASN A 148 -5.97 -24.40 4.34
C ASN A 148 -6.64 -23.01 4.42
N GLU A 149 -7.78 -22.91 3.73
CA GLU A 149 -8.97 -22.04 3.92
C GLU A 149 -8.78 -20.54 4.21
N SER A 150 -9.10 -19.74 3.17
CA SER A 150 -9.83 -18.46 3.23
C SER A 150 -9.65 -17.61 4.50
N ALA A 151 -8.43 -17.18 4.79
CA ALA A 151 -8.19 -16.08 5.71
C ALA A 151 -8.16 -14.77 4.90
N ILE A 152 -9.20 -13.95 5.05
CA ILE A 152 -9.12 -12.52 4.68
C ILE A 152 -8.11 -11.90 5.63
N THR A 153 -6.86 -11.77 5.19
CA THR A 153 -5.82 -11.11 5.99
C THR A 153 -5.91 -9.61 5.73
N TYR A 154 -6.40 -8.87 6.73
CA TYR A 154 -6.19 -7.42 6.77
C TYR A 154 -4.73 -7.19 7.15
N ILE A 155 -3.89 -6.92 6.15
CA ILE A 155 -2.47 -6.62 6.34
C ILE A 155 -2.39 -5.22 6.93
N ASN A 156 -2.69 -5.06 8.22
CA ASN A 156 -2.57 -3.80 8.96
C ASN A 156 -2.75 -3.92 10.47
N ALA A 157 -3.16 -5.07 11.02
CA ALA A 157 -3.44 -5.19 12.45
C ALA A 157 -2.20 -5.42 13.33
N ASP A 158 -1.12 -6.01 12.81
CA ASP A 158 0.19 -6.14 13.47
C ASP A 158 1.25 -6.40 12.39
N VAL A 159 1.91 -5.35 11.89
CA VAL A 159 2.96 -5.52 10.88
C VAL A 159 4.22 -6.04 11.57
N SER A 160 4.66 -7.25 11.22
CA SER A 160 5.86 -7.82 11.83
C SER A 160 7.12 -7.07 11.36
N LEU A 161 8.07 -6.85 12.28
CA LEU A 161 9.37 -6.25 11.97
C LEU A 161 10.08 -6.98 10.81
N LEU A 162 9.89 -8.30 10.72
CA LEU A 162 10.43 -9.14 9.66
C LEU A 162 9.82 -8.80 8.30
N GLU A 163 8.50 -8.63 8.21
CA GLU A 163 7.84 -8.26 6.97
C GLU A 163 8.36 -6.91 6.44
N GLU A 164 8.59 -5.95 7.32
CA GLU A 164 9.20 -4.67 6.94
C GLU A 164 10.65 -4.80 6.50
N ALA A 165 11.45 -5.62 7.18
CA ALA A 165 12.83 -5.88 6.78
C ALA A 165 12.91 -6.55 5.39
N VAL A 166 12.03 -7.52 5.12
CA VAL A 166 11.93 -8.18 3.81
C VAL A 166 11.40 -7.22 2.75
N THR A 167 10.46 -6.34 3.11
CA THR A 167 9.97 -5.27 2.22
C THR A 167 11.10 -4.32 1.83
N LEU A 168 11.88 -3.85 2.79
CA LEU A 168 13.08 -3.03 2.56
C LEU A 168 14.07 -3.75 1.63
N HIS A 169 14.32 -5.04 1.87
CA HIS A 169 15.23 -5.84 1.05
C HIS A 169 14.78 -5.92 -0.42
N ILE A 170 13.49 -6.20 -0.65
CA ILE A 170 12.90 -6.27 -1.99
C ILE A 170 13.02 -4.92 -2.70
N LEU A 171 12.65 -3.82 -2.03
CA LEU A 171 12.78 -2.47 -2.59
C LEU A 171 14.23 -2.17 -3.00
N LYS A 172 15.21 -2.49 -2.14
CA LYS A 172 16.64 -2.33 -2.48
C LYS A 172 17.04 -3.14 -3.72
N SER A 173 16.58 -4.39 -3.84
CA SER A 173 16.89 -5.22 -5.02
C SER A 173 16.23 -4.73 -6.31
N LEU A 174 15.17 -3.92 -6.20
CA LEU A 174 14.55 -3.17 -7.30
C LEU A 174 15.20 -1.79 -7.55
N ASN A 175 16.25 -1.43 -6.79
CA ASN A 175 16.89 -0.11 -6.77
C ASN A 175 15.93 1.02 -6.35
N LEU A 176 15.05 0.75 -5.38
CA LEU A 176 14.08 1.69 -4.83
C LEU A 176 14.39 2.00 -3.36
N THR A 177 13.89 3.14 -2.87
CA THR A 177 14.04 3.54 -1.47
C THR A 177 12.85 3.09 -0.66
N TYR A 178 13.06 2.87 0.64
CA TYR A 178 11.97 2.63 1.57
C TYR A 178 11.36 3.98 1.99
N PRO A 179 10.05 4.22 1.77
CA PRO A 179 9.44 5.55 1.94
C PRO A 179 9.31 5.99 3.41
N TYR A 180 9.24 5.04 4.38
CA TYR A 180 8.94 5.34 5.79
C TYR A 180 10.18 5.43 6.70
N THR A 181 11.23 6.11 6.23
CA THR A 181 12.52 6.22 6.96
C THR A 181 12.46 7.03 8.27
N THR A 182 11.42 7.83 8.46
CA THR A 182 11.25 8.69 9.64
C THR A 182 10.50 8.02 10.78
N THR A 183 10.04 6.78 10.59
CA THR A 183 9.33 6.03 11.63
C THR A 183 10.29 5.62 12.76
N HIS A 184 9.75 5.49 13.98
CA HIS A 184 10.55 5.11 15.15
C HIS A 184 11.28 3.77 14.95
N ASP A 185 10.63 2.83 14.25
CA ASP A 185 11.11 1.47 14.07
C ASP A 185 12.07 1.32 12.88
N PHE A 186 12.31 2.37 12.08
CA PHE A 186 13.12 2.27 10.87
C PHE A 186 14.55 1.77 11.14
N GLN A 187 15.18 2.18 12.25
CA GLN A 187 16.51 1.69 12.63
C GLN A 187 16.49 0.18 12.91
N LEU A 188 15.43 -0.33 13.54
CA LEU A 188 15.27 -1.76 13.81
C LEU A 188 15.07 -2.53 12.49
N ILE A 189 14.23 -2.01 11.60
CA ILE A 189 13.98 -2.58 10.26
C ILE A 189 15.29 -2.66 9.47
N GLN A 190 16.07 -1.58 9.43
CA GLN A 190 17.34 -1.51 8.71
C GLN A 190 18.38 -2.47 9.27
N ASN A 191 18.49 -2.57 10.60
CA ASN A 191 19.43 -3.50 11.24
C ASN A 191 19.06 -4.96 10.94
N LEU A 192 17.77 -5.30 11.03
CA LEU A 192 17.30 -6.65 10.73
C LEU A 192 17.53 -7.00 9.25
N GLU A 193 17.19 -6.10 8.34
CA GLU A 193 17.41 -6.31 6.90
C GLU A 193 18.89 -6.52 6.57
N THR A 194 19.79 -5.74 7.19
CA THR A 194 21.24 -5.90 7.00
C THR A 194 21.69 -7.29 7.42
N LYS A 195 21.35 -7.74 8.65
CA LYS A 195 21.69 -9.09 9.15
C LYS A 195 21.16 -10.20 8.24
N LEU A 196 19.93 -10.05 7.75
CA LEU A 196 19.28 -11.00 6.85
C LEU A 196 20.00 -11.07 5.49
N SER A 197 20.34 -9.91 4.90
CA SER A 197 20.99 -9.80 3.60
C SER A 197 22.43 -10.33 3.60
N GLU A 198 23.13 -10.30 4.73
CA GLU A 198 24.47 -10.89 4.88
C GLU A 198 24.46 -12.42 4.81
N GLN A 199 23.32 -13.04 5.16
CA GLN A 199 23.22 -14.49 5.34
C GLN A 199 22.43 -15.18 4.24
N PHE A 200 21.55 -14.45 3.56
CA PHE A 200 20.60 -15.03 2.62
C PHE A 200 20.52 -14.21 1.34
N GLN A 201 20.38 -14.91 0.21
CA GLN A 201 20.01 -14.28 -1.06
C GLN A 201 18.52 -13.92 -1.04
N THR A 202 18.10 -13.00 -1.92
CA THR A 202 16.72 -12.48 -1.98
C THR A 202 15.66 -13.58 -2.06
N GLU A 203 15.85 -14.59 -2.92
CA GLU A 203 14.91 -15.72 -3.05
C GLU A 203 14.81 -16.54 -1.74
N SER A 204 15.93 -16.72 -1.04
CA SER A 204 15.96 -17.43 0.25
C SER A 204 15.29 -16.63 1.36
N LEU A 205 15.44 -15.30 1.37
CA LEU A 205 14.75 -14.42 2.32
C LEU A 205 13.24 -14.41 2.12
N ILE A 206 12.80 -14.30 0.86
CA ILE A 206 11.39 -14.37 0.52
C ILE A 206 10.84 -15.73 0.96
N LYS A 207 11.54 -16.82 0.67
CA LYS A 207 11.14 -18.17 1.08
C LYS A 207 11.04 -18.31 2.61
N LEU A 208 12.07 -17.86 3.34
CA LEU A 208 12.09 -17.86 4.82
C LEU A 208 10.90 -17.10 5.40
N PHE A 209 10.56 -15.95 4.82
CA PHE A 209 9.40 -15.17 5.24
C PHE A 209 8.09 -15.94 5.05
N ILE A 210 7.94 -16.65 3.93
CA ILE A 210 6.68 -17.33 3.62
C ILE A 210 6.49 -18.61 4.44
N GLU A 211 7.57 -19.32 4.75
CA GLU A 211 7.52 -20.60 5.47
C GLU A 211 7.19 -20.46 6.98
N ASN A 212 6.92 -19.24 7.47
CA ASN A 212 6.39 -18.99 8.82
C ASN A 212 7.32 -19.41 9.99
N ASP A 213 8.65 -19.53 9.77
CA ASP A 213 9.65 -19.70 10.85
C ASP A 213 9.89 -18.38 11.64
N HIS A 214 8.81 -17.62 11.88
CA HIS A 214 8.85 -16.25 12.40
C HIS A 214 9.42 -16.18 13.82
N LEU A 215 9.11 -17.16 14.68
CA LEU A 215 9.54 -17.17 16.09
C LEU A 215 11.04 -17.51 16.24
N GLU A 216 11.53 -18.58 15.61
CA GLU A 216 12.96 -18.93 15.68
C GLU A 216 13.86 -17.90 14.98
N THR A 217 13.39 -17.30 13.87
CA THR A 217 14.15 -16.28 13.14
C THR A 217 14.20 -14.97 13.94
N LEU A 218 13.08 -14.51 14.53
CA LEU A 218 13.10 -13.32 15.37
C LEU A 218 13.97 -13.51 16.61
N GLU A 219 13.88 -14.65 17.32
CA GLU A 219 14.73 -14.94 18.49
C GLU A 219 16.22 -15.05 18.15
N LYS A 220 16.55 -15.55 16.95
CA LYS A 220 17.94 -15.72 16.51
C LYS A 220 18.59 -14.40 16.06
N TYR A 221 17.80 -13.42 15.63
CA TYR A 221 18.30 -12.19 15.01
C TYR A 221 17.92 -10.89 15.73
N SER A 222 17.07 -10.93 16.79
CA SER A 222 16.90 -9.86 17.77
C SER A 222 18.13 -9.74 18.68
#